data_AF-A0A9E2C275-F1
#
_entry.id   AF-A0A9E2C275-F1
#
_cell.length_a   1.000
_cell.length_b   1.000
_cell.length_c   1.000
_cell.angle_alpha   90.00
_cell.angle_beta   90.00
_cell.angle_gamma   90.00
#
_symmetry.space_group_name_H-M   'P 1'
#
loop_
_entity.id
_entity.type
_entity.pdbx_description
1 polymer ?
#
loop_
_entity_poly.entity_id
_entity_poly.type
_entity_poly.pdbx_seq_one_letter_code
_entity_poly.pdbx_strand_id
1 'polypeptide(L)'
;MNKTLFAFLCSFCLIITAHAQPVLNSSDLSGAPGTSITFSSMTDPGTVDVGPAGANQTWNFTGMTTVFTQTHEYHDPATTAWGASFPNANRCFKIADITPEMFHYFELTTTDYWTLGFGSDMMTINYNNTQSL
;
A
#
# COMPACT_ATOMS: atom_id res chain seq x y z
N MET A 1 -23.70 32.40 33.91
CA MET A 1 -23.62 31.64 32.65
C MET A 1 -24.24 30.26 32.89
N ASN A 2 -25.26 29.89 32.12
CA ASN A 2 -25.96 28.61 32.33
C ASN A 2 -25.01 27.46 32.01
N LYS A 3 -24.80 26.55 32.98
CA LYS A 3 -23.86 25.42 32.87
C LYS A 3 -24.16 24.52 31.65
N THR A 4 -25.42 24.45 31.26
CA THR A 4 -25.90 23.77 30.04
C THR A 4 -25.47 24.44 28.75
N LEU A 5 -25.44 25.77 28.68
CA LEU A 5 -25.00 26.50 27.49
C LEU A 5 -23.47 26.37 27.28
N PHE A 6 -22.71 26.36 28.38
CA PHE A 6 -21.26 26.15 28.33
C PHE A 6 -20.90 24.73 27.85
N ALA A 7 -21.60 23.71 28.35
CA ALA A 7 -21.42 22.33 27.91
C ALA A 7 -21.76 22.14 26.42
N PHE A 8 -22.84 22.79 25.94
CA PHE A 8 -23.24 22.74 24.54
C PHE A 8 -22.19 23.41 23.61
N LEU A 9 -21.63 24.55 24.04
CA LEU A 9 -20.62 25.28 23.29
C LEU A 9 -19.28 24.51 23.22
N CYS A 10 -18.86 23.88 24.33
CA CYS A 10 -17.69 23.01 24.34
C CYS A 10 -17.85 21.78 23.42
N SER A 11 -19.05 21.19 23.36
CA SER A 11 -19.32 20.05 22.49
C SER A 11 -19.32 20.42 21.00
N PHE A 12 -19.71 21.65 20.65
CA PHE A 12 -19.70 22.15 19.27
C PHE A 12 -18.28 22.45 18.76
N CYS A 13 -17.39 22.95 19.63
CA CYS A 13 -15.99 23.23 19.28
C CYS A 13 -15.15 21.98 18.99
N LEU A 14 -15.53 20.80 19.52
CA LEU A 14 -14.79 19.54 19.34
C LEU A 14 -15.03 18.88 17.97
N ILE A 15 -16.10 19.23 17.27
CA ILE A 15 -16.46 18.61 15.98
C ILE A 15 -15.63 19.22 14.82
N ILE A 16 -15.12 20.44 15.00
CA ILE A 16 -14.47 21.23 13.94
C ILE A 16 -13.02 20.78 13.66
N THR A 17 -12.43 19.94 14.53
CA THR A 17 -11.05 19.45 14.39
C THR A 17 -10.95 18.01 13.88
N ALA A 18 -12.05 17.41 13.41
CA ALA A 18 -12.03 16.07 12.83
C ALA A 18 -11.39 16.12 11.42
N HIS A 19 -10.09 15.90 11.34
CA HIS A 19 -9.40 15.67 10.07
C HIS A 19 -9.77 14.29 9.54
N ALA A 20 -10.40 14.23 8.36
CA ALA A 20 -10.64 12.97 7.67
C ALA A 20 -9.30 12.36 7.25
N GLN A 21 -8.90 11.27 7.89
CA GLN A 21 -7.76 10.47 7.45
C GLN A 21 -8.13 9.73 6.16
N PRO A 22 -7.22 9.57 5.19
CA PRO A 22 -7.43 8.66 4.08
C PRO A 22 -7.71 7.26 4.62
N VAL A 23 -8.87 6.70 4.26
CA VAL A 23 -9.21 5.31 4.57
C VAL A 23 -8.71 4.45 3.44
N LEU A 24 -7.75 3.58 3.71
CA LEU A 24 -7.31 2.54 2.78
C LEU A 24 -8.23 1.33 2.92
N ASN A 25 -8.80 0.89 1.82
CA ASN A 25 -9.58 -0.34 1.72
C ASN A 25 -8.75 -1.40 1.00
N SER A 26 -9.09 -2.67 1.21
CA SER A 26 -8.45 -3.78 0.48
C SER A 26 -8.64 -3.68 -1.03
N SER A 27 -9.67 -2.97 -1.51
CA SER A 27 -9.89 -2.67 -2.93
C SER A 27 -8.94 -1.62 -3.49
N ASP A 28 -8.38 -0.76 -2.63
CA ASP A 28 -7.41 0.27 -3.03
C ASP A 28 -6.01 -0.33 -3.23
N LEU A 29 -5.77 -1.51 -2.66
CA LEU A 29 -4.57 -2.31 -2.90
C LEU A 29 -4.71 -3.05 -4.22
N SER A 30 -4.00 -2.53 -5.21
CA SER A 30 -3.94 -3.07 -6.55
C SER A 30 -3.19 -4.41 -6.60
N GLY A 31 -3.43 -5.22 -7.65
CA GLY A 31 -2.64 -6.43 -7.89
C GLY A 31 -3.39 -7.75 -7.85
N ALA A 32 -4.59 -7.81 -8.44
CA ALA A 32 -5.24 -9.10 -8.66
C ALA A 32 -4.39 -9.97 -9.59
N PRO A 33 -4.35 -11.31 -9.39
CA PRO A 33 -3.69 -12.22 -10.32
C PRO A 33 -4.09 -11.97 -11.78
N GLY A 34 -3.11 -11.94 -12.68
CA GLY A 34 -3.28 -11.66 -14.10
C GLY A 34 -3.28 -10.17 -14.48
N THR A 35 -3.00 -9.27 -13.54
CA THR A 35 -2.83 -7.84 -13.81
C THR A 35 -1.35 -7.43 -13.79
N SER A 36 -1.03 -6.32 -14.45
CA SER A 36 0.30 -5.70 -14.38
C SER A 36 0.19 -4.23 -14.03
N ILE A 37 1.12 -3.74 -13.20
CA ILE A 37 1.11 -2.37 -12.70
C ILE A 37 2.50 -1.78 -12.82
N THR A 38 2.59 -0.60 -13.42
CA THR A 38 3.85 0.12 -13.57
C THR A 38 4.03 1.12 -12.43
N PHE A 39 5.09 0.91 -11.64
CA PHE A 39 5.53 1.82 -10.59
C PHE A 39 6.63 2.72 -11.13
N SER A 40 6.47 4.02 -10.94
CA SER A 40 7.48 5.02 -11.28
C SER A 40 7.93 5.75 -10.03
N SER A 41 9.24 5.74 -9.77
CA SER A 41 9.86 6.60 -8.78
C SER A 41 10.22 7.93 -9.44
N MET A 42 9.80 9.03 -8.83
CA MET A 42 10.02 10.38 -9.33
C MET A 42 10.85 11.17 -8.33
N THR A 43 11.72 12.05 -8.82
CA THR A 43 12.45 13.02 -8.02
C THR A 43 11.94 14.42 -8.32
N ASP A 44 11.82 15.21 -7.26
CA ASP A 44 11.59 16.66 -7.35
C ASP A 44 12.94 17.36 -7.16
N PRO A 45 13.35 18.28 -8.06
CA PRO A 45 14.49 19.15 -7.80
C PRO A 45 14.27 20.15 -6.64
N GLY A 46 13.05 20.26 -6.10
CA GLY A 46 12.63 21.14 -5.00
C GLY A 46 12.08 20.41 -3.76
N THR A 47 11.28 21.13 -2.97
CA THR A 47 10.61 20.61 -1.76
C THR A 47 9.22 20.11 -2.13
N VAL A 48 8.93 18.83 -1.89
CA VAL A 48 7.59 18.25 -2.13
C VAL A 48 6.59 18.88 -1.16
N ASP A 49 5.68 19.70 -1.69
CA ASP A 49 4.50 20.18 -0.95
C ASP A 49 3.40 19.12 -1.03
N VAL A 50 3.14 18.43 0.09
CA VAL A 50 2.09 17.42 0.20
C VAL A 50 0.68 18.03 0.25
N GLY A 51 0.57 19.35 0.29
CA GLY A 51 -0.67 20.09 0.41
C GLY A 51 -1.32 19.98 1.79
N PRO A 52 -2.48 20.62 1.98
CA PRO A 52 -3.25 20.48 3.22
C PRO A 52 -3.84 19.08 3.38
N ALA A 53 -4.00 18.63 4.62
CA ALA A 53 -4.71 17.38 4.92
C ALA A 53 -6.23 17.51 4.68
N GLY A 54 -6.88 16.42 4.28
CA GLY A 54 -8.34 16.34 4.16
C GLY A 54 -8.81 15.47 3.00
N ALA A 55 -10.12 15.26 2.89
CA ALA A 55 -10.70 14.47 1.80
C ALA A 55 -10.46 15.12 0.42
N ASN A 56 -10.39 14.29 -0.62
CA ASN A 56 -10.32 14.70 -2.03
C ASN A 56 -9.13 15.59 -2.40
N GLN A 57 -7.93 15.32 -1.85
CA GLN A 57 -6.72 15.98 -2.31
C GLN A 57 -6.41 15.60 -3.75
N THR A 58 -5.99 16.59 -4.54
CA THR A 58 -5.44 16.37 -5.88
C THR A 58 -3.96 16.67 -5.84
N TRP A 59 -3.13 15.64 -5.99
CA TRP A 59 -1.68 15.80 -6.07
C TRP A 59 -1.26 16.10 -7.51
N ASN A 60 -0.53 17.20 -7.68
CA ASN A 60 0.00 17.59 -8.97
C ASN A 60 1.48 17.20 -9.07
N PHE A 61 1.79 16.24 -9.94
CA PHE A 61 3.15 15.76 -10.19
C PHE A 61 3.82 16.48 -11.38
N THR A 62 3.23 17.56 -11.89
CA THR A 62 3.80 18.35 -13.00
C THR A 62 5.16 18.92 -12.59
N GLY A 63 6.19 18.67 -13.39
CA GLY A 63 7.56 19.13 -13.15
C GLY A 63 8.45 18.13 -12.41
N MET A 64 7.89 17.02 -11.90
CA MET A 64 8.69 15.92 -11.39
C MET A 64 9.36 15.16 -12.53
N THR A 65 10.56 14.64 -12.27
CA THR A 65 11.31 13.82 -13.24
C THR A 65 11.30 12.37 -12.79
N THR A 66 10.87 11.47 -13.67
CA THR A 66 10.96 10.02 -13.42
C THR A 66 12.43 9.60 -13.35
N VAL A 67 12.82 9.00 -12.23
CA VAL A 67 14.16 8.45 -12.02
C VAL A 67 14.22 6.99 -12.43
N PHE A 68 13.15 6.26 -12.15
CA PHE A 68 13.11 4.82 -12.33
C PHE A 68 11.67 4.36 -12.56
N THR A 69 11.50 3.35 -13.40
CA THR A 69 10.21 2.71 -13.65
C THR A 69 10.41 1.20 -13.59
N GLN A 70 9.49 0.50 -12.93
CA GLN A 70 9.42 -0.95 -12.92
C GLN A 70 7.98 -1.41 -13.11
N THR A 71 7.78 -2.56 -13.74
CA THR A 71 6.46 -3.18 -13.87
C THR A 71 6.38 -4.38 -12.94
N HIS A 72 5.32 -4.46 -12.16
CA HIS A 72 4.98 -5.64 -11.37
C HIS A 72 3.94 -6.45 -12.13
N GLU A 73 4.22 -7.73 -12.32
CA GLU A 73 3.30 -8.70 -12.90
C GLU A 73 2.71 -9.53 -11.76
N TYR A 74 1.39 -9.48 -11.60
CA TYR A 74 0.70 -10.17 -10.52
C TYR A 74 0.26 -11.55 -10.97
N HIS A 75 0.54 -12.54 -10.13
CA HIS A 75 0.28 -13.96 -10.39
C HIS A 75 -0.56 -14.56 -9.28
N ASP A 76 -1.22 -15.67 -9.57
CA ASP A 76 -1.86 -16.49 -8.54
C ASP A 76 -0.76 -17.21 -7.76
N PRO A 77 -0.62 -16.97 -6.44
CA PRO A 77 0.38 -17.63 -5.61
C PRO A 77 0.39 -19.15 -5.75
N ALA A 78 -0.77 -19.79 -5.93
CA ALA A 78 -0.87 -21.24 -6.03
C ALA A 78 -0.27 -21.81 -7.33
N THR A 79 -0.07 -20.97 -8.34
CA THR A 79 0.46 -21.37 -9.66
C THR A 79 1.97 -21.20 -9.79
N THR A 80 2.61 -20.52 -8.84
CA THR A 80 4.04 -20.28 -8.87
C THR A 80 4.82 -21.48 -8.33
N ALA A 81 6.10 -21.60 -8.71
CA ALA A 81 6.96 -22.70 -8.26
C ALA A 81 7.15 -22.75 -6.73
N TRP A 82 7.02 -21.61 -6.04
CA TRP A 82 7.20 -21.50 -4.59
C TRP A 82 5.90 -21.34 -3.80
N GLY A 83 4.73 -21.38 -4.46
CA GLY A 83 3.42 -21.16 -3.83
C GLY A 83 3.18 -22.05 -2.61
N ALA A 84 3.63 -23.31 -2.66
CA ALA A 84 3.51 -24.25 -1.55
C ALA A 84 4.26 -23.83 -0.27
N SER A 85 5.25 -22.94 -0.37
CA SER A 85 5.97 -22.40 0.79
C SER A 85 5.21 -21.27 1.49
N PHE A 86 4.20 -20.70 0.85
CA PHE A 86 3.42 -19.56 1.32
C PHE A 86 1.91 -19.88 1.32
N PRO A 87 1.44 -20.82 2.16
CA PRO A 87 0.06 -21.35 2.09
C PRO A 87 -1.03 -20.31 2.35
N ASN A 88 -0.72 -19.21 3.03
CA ASN A 88 -1.66 -18.12 3.30
C ASN A 88 -1.64 -17.03 2.21
N ALA A 89 -0.74 -17.11 1.23
CA ALA A 89 -0.62 -16.10 0.20
C ALA A 89 -1.86 -16.09 -0.69
N ASN A 90 -2.46 -14.91 -0.86
CA ASN A 90 -3.53 -14.69 -1.83
C ASN A 90 -3.19 -13.57 -2.84
N ARG A 91 -2.00 -12.99 -2.72
CA ARG A 91 -1.41 -12.05 -3.67
C ARG A 91 0.05 -12.43 -3.90
N CYS A 92 0.47 -12.37 -5.16
CA CYS A 92 1.87 -12.55 -5.53
C CYS A 92 2.20 -11.67 -6.71
N PHE A 93 3.40 -11.10 -6.73
CA PHE A 93 3.93 -10.45 -7.93
C PHE A 93 5.40 -10.78 -8.13
N LYS A 94 5.86 -10.67 -9.37
CA LYS A 94 7.27 -10.51 -9.71
C LYS A 94 7.50 -9.19 -10.41
N ILE A 95 8.74 -8.70 -10.37
CA ILE A 95 9.12 -7.56 -11.21
C ILE A 95 9.41 -8.09 -12.62
N ALA A 96 8.78 -7.48 -13.63
CA ALA A 96 8.98 -7.83 -15.03
C ALA A 96 10.45 -7.67 -15.42
N ASP A 97 10.92 -8.55 -16.31
CA ASP A 97 12.25 -8.49 -16.95
C ASP A 97 13.45 -8.51 -15.99
N ILE A 98 13.28 -8.97 -14.74
CA ILE A 98 14.39 -9.19 -13.80
C ILE A 98 14.79 -10.67 -13.80
N THR A 99 16.11 -10.91 -13.86
CA THR A 99 16.71 -12.24 -13.75
C THR A 99 17.74 -12.28 -12.61
N PRO A 100 17.71 -13.29 -11.72
CA PRO A 100 16.71 -14.36 -11.66
C PRO A 100 15.33 -13.82 -11.24
N GLU A 101 14.28 -14.53 -11.65
CA GLU A 101 12.93 -14.15 -11.25
C GLU A 101 12.78 -14.24 -9.73
N MET A 102 12.09 -13.26 -9.16
CA MET A 102 11.78 -13.22 -7.73
C MET A 102 10.29 -12.90 -7.56
N PHE A 103 9.60 -13.81 -6.88
CA PHE A 103 8.19 -13.69 -6.58
C PHE A 103 8.00 -13.29 -5.12
N HIS A 104 7.31 -12.19 -4.89
CA HIS A 104 6.95 -11.68 -3.57
C HIS A 104 5.54 -12.14 -3.22
N TYR A 105 5.34 -12.63 -1.99
CA TYR A 105 4.07 -13.23 -1.54
C TYR A 105 3.46 -12.41 -0.41
N PHE A 106 2.15 -12.21 -0.49
CA PHE A 106 1.39 -11.42 0.47
C PHE A 106 0.05 -12.08 0.81
N GLU A 107 -0.43 -11.80 2.01
CA GLU A 107 -1.78 -12.09 2.45
C GLU A 107 -2.52 -10.76 2.62
N LEU A 108 -3.59 -10.58 1.84
CA LEU A 108 -4.49 -9.45 1.93
C LEU A 108 -5.85 -9.93 2.47
N THR A 109 -6.22 -9.48 3.66
CA THR A 109 -7.57 -9.66 4.20
C THR A 109 -8.38 -8.36 4.00
N THR A 110 -9.59 -8.30 4.52
CA THR A 110 -10.38 -7.05 4.54
C THR A 110 -9.78 -5.97 5.44
N THR A 111 -8.93 -6.36 6.39
CA THR A 111 -8.41 -5.49 7.46
C THR A 111 -6.90 -5.36 7.46
N ASP A 112 -6.19 -6.34 6.88
CA ASP A 112 -4.75 -6.46 7.03
C ASP A 112 -4.05 -6.75 5.71
N TYR A 113 -2.82 -6.26 5.58
CA TYR A 113 -1.93 -6.56 4.46
C TYR A 113 -0.57 -7.02 4.99
N TRP A 114 -0.25 -8.29 4.75
CA TRP A 114 0.93 -8.95 5.30
C TRP A 114 1.88 -9.37 4.19
N THR A 115 3.16 -8.98 4.33
CA THR A 115 4.22 -9.57 3.52
C THR A 115 4.65 -10.90 4.13
N LEU A 116 4.48 -11.98 3.38
CA LEU A 116 4.80 -13.34 3.83
C LEU A 116 6.24 -13.75 3.49
N GLY A 117 6.83 -13.15 2.46
CA GLY A 117 8.19 -13.43 2.05
C GLY A 117 8.39 -13.39 0.54
N PHE A 118 9.44 -14.07 0.06
CA PHE A 118 9.72 -14.19 -1.36
C PHE A 118 10.36 -15.54 -1.72
N GLY A 119 10.16 -15.95 -2.98
CA GLY A 119 10.73 -17.15 -3.58
C GLY A 119 11.43 -16.85 -4.91
N SER A 120 12.57 -17.49 -5.13
CA SER A 120 13.39 -17.42 -6.34
C SER A 120 14.19 -18.72 -6.48
N ASP A 121 14.81 -18.94 -7.63
CA ASP A 121 15.67 -20.11 -7.87
C ASP A 121 16.88 -20.17 -6.92
N MET A 122 17.30 -19.02 -6.37
CA MET A 122 18.44 -18.94 -5.46
C MET A 122 18.06 -19.21 -4.00
N MET A 123 16.85 -18.81 -3.60
CA MET A 123 16.41 -18.90 -2.21
C MET A 123 14.89 -18.74 -2.07
N THR A 124 14.38 -19.29 -0.97
CA THR A 124 13.04 -19.02 -0.46
C THR A 124 13.16 -18.50 0.96
N ILE A 125 12.60 -17.33 1.23
CA ILE A 125 12.59 -16.72 2.55
C ILE A 125 11.15 -16.51 2.99
N ASN A 126 10.80 -17.09 4.15
CA ASN A 126 9.54 -16.86 4.84
C ASN A 126 9.75 -15.84 5.96
N TYR A 127 8.90 -14.83 5.98
CA TYR A 127 8.86 -13.85 7.06
C TYR A 127 7.92 -14.37 8.15
N ASN A 128 8.51 -14.74 9.29
CA ASN A 128 7.76 -15.07 10.50
C ASN A 128 7.31 -13.75 11.14
N ASN A 129 6.27 -13.13 10.58
CA ASN A 129 5.89 -11.78 11.01
C ASN A 129 5.19 -11.84 12.39
N THR A 130 5.85 -11.31 13.42
CA THR A 130 5.26 -11.08 14.76
C THR A 130 4.89 -9.61 14.99
N GLN A 131 4.94 -8.73 13.99
CA GLN A 131 4.55 -7.33 14.18
C GLN A 131 3.52 -6.87 13.15
N SER A 132 2.29 -6.68 13.65
CA SER A 132 1.22 -5.89 13.03
C SER A 132 1.63 -4.42 12.96
N LEU A 133 1.39 -3.79 11.80
CA LEU A 133 1.32 -2.33 11.68
C LEU A 133 0.01 -1.82 12.31
#